data_AF-A0A1B7SAV3-F1
#
_entry.id   AF-A0A1B7SAV3-F1
#
_cell.length_a   1.000
_cell.length_b   1.000
_cell.length_c   1.000
_cell.angle_alpha   90.00
_cell.angle_beta   90.00
_cell.angle_gamma   90.00
#
_symmetry.space_group_name_H-M   'P 1'
#
loop_
_entity.id
_entity.type
_entity.pdbx_description
1 polymer ?
#
loop_
_entity_poly.entity_id
_entity_poly.type
_entity_poly.pdbx_seq_one_letter_code
_entity_poly.pdbx_strand_id
1 'polypeptide(L)'
;MSSPSWIVNYNIISGALWSFVLVNTLLVAALYSGYEVFDLTSTWNTLIQCCAVVEIYNSAVGNVRSPLVTTVMQVASRLLLVIGIFTILPDSPANAHWSYITMITAWAISEIIRYYYYAVNILSEGNPPTILKWLRYNAFMILYPVGISSECTMIYNSLDEAALAVGEWYKWFLIACLAVYVPGSYVMYTHMLKQRRKENKKQAAKTEKKE
;
A
#
# COMPACT_ATOMS: atom_id res chain seq x y z
N MET A 1 3.35 21.96 -15.85
CA MET A 1 4.03 20.73 -16.29
C MET A 1 2.98 19.64 -16.42
N SER A 2 2.68 19.27 -17.66
CA SER A 2 1.94 18.05 -17.98
C SER A 2 2.77 16.86 -17.49
N SER A 3 2.13 15.91 -16.80
CA SER A 3 2.80 14.68 -16.40
C SER A 3 3.31 13.94 -17.64
N PRO A 4 4.56 13.45 -17.65
CA PRO A 4 5.10 12.66 -18.75
C PRO A 4 4.15 11.54 -19.20
N SER A 5 3.98 11.36 -20.52
CA SER A 5 3.02 10.39 -21.09
C SER A 5 3.25 8.95 -20.61
N TRP A 6 4.47 8.58 -20.27
CA TRP A 6 4.81 7.24 -19.77
C TRP A 6 4.21 6.92 -18.40
N ILE A 7 3.86 7.94 -17.60
CA ILE A 7 3.26 7.76 -16.26
C ILE A 7 1.89 7.08 -16.37
N VAL A 8 1.15 7.33 -17.45
CA VAL A 8 -0.11 6.63 -17.71
C VAL A 8 0.13 5.13 -17.84
N ASN A 9 1.10 4.74 -18.68
CA ASN A 9 1.45 3.33 -18.86
C ASN A 9 1.94 2.69 -17.57
N TYR A 10 2.79 3.40 -16.81
CA TYR A 10 3.24 2.95 -15.49
C TYR A 10 2.07 2.67 -14.54
N ASN A 11 1.09 3.58 -14.46
CA ASN A 11 -0.07 3.39 -13.61
C ASN A 11 -0.93 2.21 -14.10
N ILE A 12 -1.16 2.06 -15.40
CA ILE A 12 -1.95 0.93 -15.94
C ILE A 12 -1.26 -0.41 -15.64
N ILE A 13 0.04 -0.52 -15.91
CA ILE A 13 0.83 -1.73 -15.67
C ILE A 13 0.85 -2.05 -14.17
N SER A 14 1.11 -1.06 -13.32
CA SER A 14 1.13 -1.26 -11.86
C SER A 14 -0.24 -1.66 -11.33
N GLY A 15 -1.33 -1.07 -11.83
CA GLY A 15 -2.70 -1.47 -11.49
C GLY A 15 -3.00 -2.91 -11.89
N ALA A 16 -2.53 -3.36 -13.06
CA ALA A 16 -2.68 -4.74 -13.52
C ALA A 16 -1.85 -5.72 -12.67
N LEU A 17 -0.61 -5.38 -12.32
CA LEU A 17 0.24 -6.20 -11.44
C LEU A 17 -0.39 -6.38 -10.05
N TRP A 18 -0.93 -5.31 -9.46
CA TRP A 18 -1.64 -5.42 -8.17
C TRP A 18 -2.97 -6.17 -8.28
N SER A 19 -3.64 -6.11 -9.44
CA SER A 19 -4.82 -6.94 -9.72
C SER A 19 -4.47 -8.42 -9.76
N PHE A 20 -3.32 -8.77 -10.39
CA PHE A 20 -2.78 -10.12 -10.35
C PHE A 20 -2.47 -10.56 -8.91
N VAL A 21 -1.79 -9.73 -8.11
CA VAL A 21 -1.50 -10.02 -6.68
C VAL A 21 -2.78 -10.31 -5.91
N LEU A 22 -3.82 -9.49 -6.09
CA LEU A 22 -5.10 -9.66 -5.39
C LEU A 22 -5.74 -11.01 -5.75
N VAL A 23 -5.86 -11.29 -7.04
CA VAL A 23 -6.49 -12.54 -7.53
C VAL A 23 -5.67 -13.75 -7.10
N ASN A 24 -4.36 -13.71 -7.28
CA ASN A 24 -3.46 -14.79 -6.89
C ASN A 24 -3.55 -15.07 -5.38
N THR A 25 -3.47 -14.04 -4.54
CA THR A 25 -3.54 -14.20 -3.08
C THR A 25 -4.89 -14.78 -2.63
N LEU A 26 -6.00 -14.26 -3.16
CA LEU A 26 -7.34 -14.75 -2.78
C LEU A 26 -7.62 -16.17 -3.27
N LEU A 27 -7.19 -16.52 -4.49
CA LEU A 27 -7.36 -17.88 -5.01
C LEU A 27 -6.50 -18.88 -4.23
N VAL A 28 -5.25 -18.55 -3.93
CA VAL A 28 -4.38 -19.43 -3.12
C VAL A 28 -4.94 -19.55 -1.71
N ALA A 29 -5.38 -18.46 -1.07
CA ALA A 29 -5.99 -18.49 0.26
C ALA A 29 -7.34 -19.25 0.32
N ALA A 30 -8.02 -19.43 -0.81
CA ALA A 30 -9.23 -20.24 -0.90
C ALA A 30 -8.94 -21.75 -1.00
N LEU A 31 -7.74 -22.13 -1.44
CA LEU A 31 -7.33 -23.51 -1.69
C LEU A 31 -6.34 -24.04 -0.64
N TYR A 32 -5.55 -23.15 -0.04
CA TYR A 32 -4.47 -23.45 0.89
C TYR A 32 -4.61 -22.60 2.15
N SER A 33 -3.87 -22.94 3.20
CA SER A 33 -3.92 -22.21 4.48
C SER A 33 -2.56 -22.10 5.15
N GLY A 34 -2.44 -21.16 6.09
CA GLY A 34 -1.21 -20.96 6.84
C GLY A 34 -0.01 -20.61 5.95
N TYR A 35 1.12 -21.26 6.20
CA TYR A 35 2.39 -20.97 5.54
C TYR A 35 2.36 -21.24 4.02
N GLU A 36 1.60 -22.22 3.54
CA GLU A 36 1.52 -22.56 2.11
C GLU A 36 1.03 -21.37 1.26
N VAL A 37 0.12 -20.57 1.81
CA VAL A 37 -0.36 -19.35 1.13
C VAL A 37 0.78 -18.36 0.96
N PHE A 38 1.61 -18.20 1.98
CA PHE A 38 2.77 -17.33 1.93
C PHE A 38 3.80 -17.84 0.93
N ASP A 39 4.16 -19.12 0.99
CA ASP A 39 5.17 -19.73 0.11
C ASP A 39 4.83 -19.53 -1.38
N LEU A 40 3.56 -19.74 -1.74
CA LEU A 40 3.09 -19.63 -3.12
C LEU A 40 2.93 -18.20 -3.64
N THR A 41 2.86 -17.18 -2.77
CA THR A 41 2.48 -15.81 -3.16
C THR A 41 3.53 -14.75 -2.81
N SER A 42 4.38 -14.98 -1.81
CA SER A 42 5.33 -14.01 -1.27
C SER A 42 6.33 -13.49 -2.31
N THR A 43 6.78 -14.35 -3.22
CA THR A 43 7.72 -13.97 -4.30
C THR A 43 7.12 -12.90 -5.20
N TRP A 44 5.90 -13.12 -5.70
CA TRP A 44 5.22 -12.14 -6.56
C TRP A 44 4.93 -10.84 -5.81
N ASN A 45 4.47 -10.95 -4.56
CA ASN A 45 4.17 -9.82 -3.70
C ASN A 45 5.41 -8.96 -3.46
N THR A 46 6.55 -9.59 -3.21
CA THR A 46 7.84 -8.92 -2.99
C THR A 46 8.32 -8.21 -4.25
N LEU A 47 8.32 -8.90 -5.40
CA LEU A 47 8.75 -8.32 -6.67
C LEU A 47 7.91 -7.09 -7.06
N ILE A 48 6.59 -7.20 -6.95
CA ILE A 48 5.67 -6.12 -7.34
C ILE A 48 5.76 -4.95 -6.35
N GLN A 49 5.91 -5.22 -5.05
CA GLN A 49 6.13 -4.16 -4.06
C GLN A 49 7.48 -3.44 -4.26
N CYS A 50 8.53 -4.15 -4.69
CA CYS A 50 9.81 -3.53 -5.04
C CYS A 50 9.71 -2.57 -6.23
N CYS A 51 8.79 -2.80 -7.18
CA CYS A 51 8.54 -1.86 -8.27
C CYS A 51 8.02 -0.49 -7.79
N ALA A 52 7.50 -0.38 -6.56
CA ALA A 52 7.07 0.88 -5.97
C ALA A 52 8.22 1.87 -5.71
N VAL A 53 9.48 1.42 -5.76
CA VAL A 53 10.66 2.31 -5.71
C VAL A 53 10.64 3.35 -6.85
N VAL A 54 10.03 3.02 -7.99
CA VAL A 54 9.82 3.96 -9.11
C VAL A 54 8.99 5.18 -8.68
N GLU A 55 8.13 5.04 -7.67
CA GLU A 55 7.36 6.17 -7.13
C GLU A 55 8.25 7.18 -6.43
N ILE A 56 9.28 6.72 -5.71
CA ILE A 56 10.27 7.58 -5.07
C ILE A 56 10.98 8.39 -6.15
N TYR A 57 11.43 7.73 -7.22
CA TYR A 57 12.04 8.40 -8.37
C TYR A 57 11.11 9.45 -8.98
N ASN A 58 9.84 9.09 -9.22
CA ASN A 58 8.86 10.02 -9.79
C ASN A 58 8.60 11.24 -8.91
N SER A 59 8.58 11.04 -7.60
CA SER A 59 8.42 12.10 -6.61
C SER A 59 9.67 13.00 -6.56
N ALA A 60 10.87 12.42 -6.62
CA ALA A 60 12.14 13.13 -6.56
C ALA A 60 12.42 14.00 -7.80
N VAL A 61 12.10 13.49 -8.99
CA VAL A 61 12.28 14.21 -10.26
C VAL A 61 11.14 15.22 -10.52
N GLY A 62 10.05 15.16 -9.75
CA GLY A 62 8.90 16.06 -9.92
C GLY A 62 7.96 15.65 -11.06
N ASN A 63 8.05 14.40 -11.51
CA ASN A 63 7.13 13.81 -12.50
C ASN A 63 5.67 13.80 -12.00
N VAL A 64 5.50 13.69 -10.68
CA VAL A 64 4.22 13.72 -9.98
C VAL A 64 4.24 14.73 -8.83
N ARG A 65 3.09 15.32 -8.50
CA ARG A 65 2.95 16.29 -7.41
C ARG A 65 2.77 15.62 -6.05
N SER A 66 3.71 14.76 -5.69
CA SER A 66 3.73 14.05 -4.39
C SER A 66 4.88 14.58 -3.54
N PRO A 67 4.72 14.76 -2.22
CA PRO A 67 5.86 15.13 -1.36
C PRO A 67 6.82 13.96 -1.20
N LEU A 68 8.11 14.16 -1.57
CA LEU A 68 9.14 13.11 -1.58
C LEU A 68 9.23 12.34 -0.26
N VAL A 69 9.35 13.03 0.87
CA VAL A 69 9.50 12.41 2.19
C VAL A 69 8.32 11.48 2.50
N THR A 70 7.10 11.89 2.16
CA THR A 70 5.92 11.04 2.39
C THR A 70 5.90 9.82 1.49
N THR A 71 6.31 9.95 0.23
CA THR A 71 6.43 8.82 -0.70
C THR A 71 7.50 7.83 -0.23
N VAL A 72 8.66 8.32 0.20
CA VAL A 72 9.74 7.49 0.74
C VAL A 72 9.26 6.71 1.96
N MET A 73 8.63 7.37 2.94
CA MET A 73 8.14 6.68 4.14
C MET A 73 7.09 5.61 3.80
N GLN A 74 6.18 5.88 2.87
CA GLN A 74 5.15 4.92 2.45
C GLN A 74 5.75 3.70 1.74
N VAL A 75 6.73 3.91 0.85
CA VAL A 75 7.38 2.80 0.14
C VAL A 75 8.29 2.03 1.09
N ALA A 76 9.08 2.72 1.91
CA ALA A 76 9.99 2.10 2.88
C ALA A 76 9.26 1.26 3.92
N SER A 77 8.10 1.72 4.42
CA SER A 77 7.33 0.93 5.39
C SER A 77 6.88 -0.41 4.79
N ARG A 78 6.47 -0.45 3.53
CA ARG A 78 6.10 -1.71 2.87
C ARG A 78 7.30 -2.57 2.49
N LEU A 79 8.42 -1.94 2.09
CA LEU A 79 9.68 -2.65 1.84
C LEU A 79 10.20 -3.32 3.11
N LEU A 80 10.00 -2.72 4.29
CA LEU A 80 10.32 -3.35 5.58
C LEU A 80 9.58 -4.69 5.76
N LEU A 81 8.32 -4.80 5.32
CA LEU A 81 7.59 -6.06 5.41
C LEU A 81 8.11 -7.07 4.37
N VAL A 82 8.15 -6.71 3.08
CA VAL A 82 8.47 -7.69 2.03
C VAL A 82 9.95 -8.08 1.99
N ILE A 83 10.86 -7.19 2.37
CA ILE A 83 12.29 -7.51 2.48
C ILE A 83 12.60 -7.93 3.91
N GLY A 84 12.26 -7.07 4.87
CA GLY A 84 12.66 -7.23 6.27
C GLY A 84 11.98 -8.37 7.03
N ILE A 85 10.80 -8.79 6.60
CA ILE A 85 10.11 -9.96 7.17
C ILE A 85 10.12 -11.11 6.16
N PHE A 86 9.55 -10.95 4.97
CA PHE A 86 9.33 -12.12 4.11
C PHE A 86 10.64 -12.75 3.62
N THR A 87 11.64 -11.91 3.32
CA THR A 87 12.91 -12.37 2.75
C THR A 87 13.96 -12.63 3.83
N ILE A 88 14.08 -11.73 4.82
CA ILE A 88 15.10 -11.85 5.89
C ILE A 88 14.69 -12.84 6.98
N LEU A 89 13.38 -12.98 7.26
CA LEU A 89 12.83 -13.86 8.29
C LEU A 89 11.81 -14.84 7.68
N PRO A 90 12.22 -15.74 6.76
CA PRO A 90 11.30 -16.64 6.07
C PRO A 90 10.53 -17.55 7.03
N ASP A 91 11.17 -17.98 8.11
CA ASP A 91 10.58 -18.86 9.14
C ASP A 91 9.76 -18.11 10.21
N SER A 92 9.53 -16.80 10.03
CA SER A 92 8.73 -16.02 10.98
C SER A 92 7.30 -16.57 11.07
N PRO A 93 6.75 -16.76 12.30
CA PRO A 93 5.36 -17.19 12.48
C PRO A 93 4.37 -16.16 11.92
N ALA A 94 4.80 -14.91 11.69
CA ALA A 94 4.01 -13.90 11.01
C ALA A 94 3.60 -14.31 9.59
N ASN A 95 4.45 -15.06 8.88
CA ASN A 95 4.23 -15.45 7.49
C ASN A 95 3.09 -16.47 7.35
N ALA A 96 2.89 -17.33 8.36
CA ALA A 96 1.78 -18.27 8.42
C ALA A 96 0.50 -17.66 9.03
N HIS A 97 0.57 -16.47 9.60
CA HIS A 97 -0.53 -15.84 10.31
C HIS A 97 -1.53 -15.18 9.33
N TRP A 98 -2.82 -15.15 9.69
CA TRP A 98 -3.87 -14.58 8.84
C TRP A 98 -3.64 -13.10 8.48
N SER A 99 -2.84 -12.38 9.28
CA SER A 99 -2.43 -11.00 9.01
C SER A 99 -1.72 -10.84 7.67
N TYR A 100 -1.01 -11.86 7.19
CA TYR A 100 -0.39 -11.84 5.86
C TYR A 100 -1.43 -11.62 4.76
N ILE A 101 -2.49 -12.44 4.77
CA ILE A 101 -3.54 -12.42 3.75
C ILE A 101 -4.31 -11.11 3.80
N THR A 102 -4.68 -10.64 5.00
CA THR A 102 -5.42 -9.38 5.16
C THR A 102 -4.58 -8.17 4.77
N MET A 103 -3.28 -8.19 5.06
CA MET A 103 -2.34 -7.14 4.65
C MET A 103 -2.23 -7.04 3.13
N ILE A 104 -1.88 -8.13 2.45
CA ILE A 104 -1.70 -8.14 1.00
C ILE A 104 -3.01 -7.80 0.28
N THR A 105 -4.15 -8.30 0.77
CA THR A 105 -5.47 -7.97 0.22
C THR A 105 -5.77 -6.47 0.37
N ALA A 106 -5.54 -5.89 1.55
CA ALA A 106 -5.77 -4.47 1.79
C ALA A 106 -4.86 -3.59 0.94
N TRP A 107 -3.58 -3.98 0.78
CA TRP A 107 -2.63 -3.31 -0.09
C TRP A 107 -3.09 -3.36 -1.53
N ALA A 108 -3.35 -4.55 -2.06
CA ALA A 108 -3.69 -4.73 -3.46
C ALA A 108 -4.95 -3.95 -3.86
N ILE A 109 -6.02 -4.00 -3.06
CA ILE A 109 -7.22 -3.20 -3.33
C ILE A 109 -6.90 -1.69 -3.31
N SER A 110 -6.12 -1.23 -2.32
CA SER A 110 -5.73 0.18 -2.22
C SER A 110 -4.93 0.64 -3.44
N GLU A 111 -3.98 -0.18 -3.89
CA GLU A 111 -3.12 0.08 -5.03
C GLU A 111 -3.87 0.06 -6.35
N ILE A 112 -4.74 -0.92 -6.57
CA ILE A 112 -5.61 -1.01 -7.75
C ILE A 112 -6.42 0.27 -7.90
N ILE A 113 -7.10 0.71 -6.84
CA ILE A 113 -7.90 1.93 -6.85
C ILE A 113 -7.02 3.14 -7.15
N ARG A 114 -5.83 3.24 -6.53
CA ARG A 114 -4.91 4.37 -6.67
C ARG A 114 -4.36 4.48 -8.08
N TYR A 115 -3.83 3.40 -8.62
CA TYR A 115 -3.21 3.35 -9.94
C TYR A 115 -4.22 3.61 -11.05
N TYR A 116 -5.39 2.93 -11.02
CA TYR A 116 -6.42 3.19 -12.02
C TYR A 116 -7.01 4.59 -11.89
N TYR A 117 -7.17 5.12 -10.67
CA TYR A 117 -7.58 6.52 -10.49
C TYR A 117 -6.58 7.48 -11.12
N TYR A 118 -5.27 7.31 -10.91
CA TYR A 118 -4.27 8.18 -11.50
C TYR A 118 -4.20 8.07 -13.03
N ALA A 119 -4.25 6.85 -13.59
CA ALA A 119 -4.29 6.65 -15.04
C ALA A 119 -5.50 7.35 -15.66
N VAL A 120 -6.69 7.08 -15.15
CA VAL A 120 -7.94 7.65 -15.68
C VAL A 120 -8.00 9.16 -15.46
N ASN A 121 -7.52 9.67 -14.32
CA ASN A 121 -7.47 11.11 -14.05
C ASN A 121 -6.57 11.85 -15.05
N ILE A 122 -5.47 11.25 -15.52
CA ILE A 122 -4.63 11.84 -16.57
C ILE A 122 -5.35 11.77 -17.93
N LEU A 123 -5.89 10.60 -18.29
CA LEU A 123 -6.57 10.37 -19.58
C LEU A 123 -7.85 11.21 -19.76
N SER A 124 -8.53 11.56 -18.66
CA SER A 124 -9.76 12.37 -18.65
C SER A 124 -9.51 13.86 -18.37
N GLU A 125 -8.27 14.32 -18.45
CA GLU A 125 -7.88 15.71 -18.18
C GLU A 125 -8.38 16.24 -16.81
N GLY A 126 -8.38 15.37 -15.80
CA GLY A 126 -8.83 15.71 -14.44
C GLY A 126 -10.32 15.51 -14.17
N ASN A 127 -11.06 14.85 -15.07
CA ASN A 127 -12.48 14.51 -14.90
C ASN A 127 -12.72 12.99 -14.83
N PRO A 128 -12.14 12.28 -13.85
CA PRO A 128 -12.34 10.84 -13.72
C PRO A 128 -13.81 10.52 -13.36
N PRO A 129 -14.29 9.32 -13.69
CA PRO A 129 -15.64 8.86 -13.33
C PRO A 129 -15.93 8.98 -11.84
N THR A 130 -17.18 9.34 -11.50
CA THR A 130 -17.62 9.61 -10.12
C THR A 130 -17.38 8.43 -9.19
N ILE A 131 -17.60 7.19 -9.66
CA ILE A 131 -17.41 5.97 -8.86
C ILE A 131 -15.94 5.80 -8.47
N LEU A 132 -15.02 5.92 -9.43
CA LEU A 132 -13.59 5.74 -9.19
C LEU A 132 -13.03 6.80 -8.24
N LYS A 133 -13.52 8.04 -8.40
CA LYS A 133 -13.22 9.14 -7.49
C LYS A 133 -13.78 8.87 -6.09
N TRP A 134 -15.02 8.40 -5.98
CA TRP A 134 -15.62 8.05 -4.69
C TRP A 134 -14.82 6.96 -3.98
N LEU A 135 -14.44 5.89 -4.69
CA LEU A 135 -13.60 4.82 -4.16
C LEU A 135 -12.28 5.37 -3.63
N ARG A 136 -11.59 6.21 -4.41
CA ARG A 136 -10.30 6.80 -4.03
C ARG A 136 -10.33 7.53 -2.67
N TYR A 137 -11.44 8.21 -2.36
CA TYR A 137 -11.59 9.02 -1.16
C TYR A 137 -12.39 8.34 -0.02
N ASN A 138 -12.88 7.11 -0.21
CA ASN A 138 -13.64 6.39 0.84
C ASN A 138 -13.04 5.03 1.20
N ALA A 139 -12.40 4.33 0.26
CA ALA A 139 -11.88 2.98 0.50
C ALA A 139 -10.87 2.91 1.64
N PHE A 140 -10.08 3.98 1.85
CA PHE A 140 -9.11 4.04 2.94
C PHE A 140 -9.73 3.90 4.33
N MET A 141 -11.02 4.23 4.52
CA MET A 141 -11.67 4.15 5.84
C MET A 141 -11.70 2.72 6.39
N ILE A 142 -11.73 1.72 5.51
CA ILE A 142 -11.69 0.30 5.88
C ILE A 142 -10.31 -0.29 5.61
N LEU A 143 -9.77 -0.05 4.42
CA LEU A 143 -8.51 -0.66 3.99
C LEU A 143 -7.31 -0.19 4.83
N TYR A 144 -7.31 1.06 5.29
CA TYR A 144 -6.19 1.60 6.04
C TYR A 144 -6.07 1.00 7.44
N PRO A 145 -7.14 0.97 8.27
CA PRO A 145 -7.09 0.26 9.55
C PRO A 145 -6.71 -1.22 9.41
N VAL A 146 -7.26 -1.93 8.41
CA VAL A 146 -6.95 -3.35 8.17
C VAL A 146 -5.49 -3.53 7.76
N GLY A 147 -4.98 -2.68 6.86
CA GLY A 147 -3.58 -2.75 6.42
C GLY A 147 -2.61 -2.51 7.57
N ILE A 148 -2.76 -1.38 8.28
CA ILE A 148 -1.86 -1.01 9.39
C ILE A 148 -1.91 -2.04 10.53
N SER A 149 -3.10 -2.51 10.92
CA SER A 149 -3.20 -3.50 12.01
C SER A 149 -2.51 -4.81 11.62
N SER A 150 -2.65 -5.23 10.35
CA SER A 150 -2.01 -6.44 9.83
C SER A 150 -0.50 -6.29 9.78
N GLU A 151 0.03 -5.17 9.27
CA GLU A 151 1.47 -4.87 9.24
C GLU A 151 2.09 -4.86 10.64
N CYS A 152 1.45 -4.17 11.59
CA CYS A 152 1.91 -4.13 12.98
C CYS A 152 1.93 -5.53 13.60
N THR A 153 0.91 -6.34 13.32
CA THR A 153 0.84 -7.73 13.78
C THR A 153 1.97 -8.57 13.18
N MET A 154 2.28 -8.40 11.89
CA MET A 154 3.39 -9.11 11.26
C MET A 154 4.74 -8.73 11.86
N ILE A 155 4.99 -7.44 12.08
CA ILE A 155 6.22 -6.97 12.72
C ILE A 155 6.33 -7.53 14.14
N TYR A 156 5.25 -7.44 14.94
CA TYR A 156 5.22 -7.93 16.31
C TYR A 156 5.47 -9.44 16.41
N ASN A 157 4.79 -10.23 15.57
CA ASN A 157 4.97 -11.68 15.57
C ASN A 157 6.35 -12.12 15.04
N SER A 158 7.09 -11.23 14.37
CA SER A 158 8.44 -11.51 13.88
C SER A 158 9.55 -11.13 14.86
N LEU A 159 9.24 -10.54 16.02
CA LEU A 159 10.26 -9.99 16.92
C LEU A 159 11.18 -11.06 17.51
N ASP A 160 10.63 -12.20 17.93
CA ASP A 160 11.45 -13.26 18.52
C ASP A 160 12.29 -13.97 17.45
N GLU A 161 11.72 -14.23 16.27
CA GLU A 161 12.47 -14.76 15.13
C GLU A 161 13.57 -13.79 14.68
N ALA A 162 13.32 -12.48 14.71
CA ALA A 162 14.32 -11.46 14.39
C ALA A 162 15.55 -11.55 15.30
N ALA A 163 15.33 -11.75 16.60
CA ALA A 163 16.43 -11.92 17.56
C ALA A 163 17.20 -13.23 17.34
N LEU A 164 16.49 -14.32 17.00
CA LEU A 164 17.09 -15.65 16.81
C LEU A 164 17.86 -15.77 15.49
N ALA A 165 17.26 -15.35 14.37
CA ALA A 165 17.82 -15.54 13.03
C ALA A 165 18.88 -14.49 12.65
N VAL A 166 18.72 -13.24 13.10
CA VAL A 166 19.60 -12.11 12.70
C VAL A 166 20.37 -11.53 13.88
N GLY A 167 19.72 -11.45 15.05
CA GLY A 167 20.31 -10.97 16.29
C GLY A 167 19.46 -9.90 16.97
N GLU A 168 19.74 -9.70 18.26
CA GLU A 168 18.95 -8.82 19.15
C GLU A 168 18.83 -7.38 18.61
N TRP A 169 19.84 -6.87 17.92
CA TRP A 169 19.83 -5.54 17.32
C TRP A 169 18.69 -5.37 16.29
N TYR A 170 18.36 -6.43 15.55
CA TYR A 170 17.32 -6.39 14.52
C TYR A 170 15.93 -6.38 15.15
N LYS A 171 15.73 -7.12 16.25
CA LYS A 171 14.52 -7.02 17.09
C LYS A 171 14.31 -5.58 17.60
N TRP A 172 15.35 -4.95 18.15
CA TRP A 172 15.25 -3.56 18.61
C TRP A 172 14.98 -2.57 17.47
N PHE A 173 15.55 -2.81 16.29
CA PHE A 173 15.23 -2.04 15.09
C PHE A 173 13.74 -2.15 14.71
N LEU A 174 13.18 -3.37 14.68
CA LEU A 174 11.76 -3.58 14.39
C LEU A 174 10.84 -2.94 15.45
N ILE A 175 11.22 -3.00 16.73
CA ILE A 175 10.51 -2.30 17.81
C ILE A 175 10.53 -0.78 17.59
N ALA A 176 11.67 -0.21 17.22
CA ALA A 176 11.79 1.21 16.92
C ALA A 176 10.93 1.60 15.70
N CYS A 177 10.91 0.77 14.65
CA CYS A 177 10.02 0.94 13.51
C CYS A 177 8.56 0.96 13.97
N LEU A 178 8.12 -0.02 14.77
CA LEU A 178 6.75 -0.10 15.29
C LEU A 178 6.37 1.15 16.11
N ALA A 179 7.28 1.63 16.96
CA ALA A 179 7.09 2.82 17.79
C ALA A 179 6.87 4.10 16.97
N VAL A 180 7.54 4.23 15.81
CA VAL A 180 7.33 5.34 14.87
C VAL A 180 6.08 5.10 14.01
N TYR A 181 5.81 3.84 13.68
CA TYR A 181 4.79 3.49 12.70
C TYR A 181 3.37 3.74 13.22
N VAL A 182 3.09 3.41 14.47
CA VAL A 182 1.78 3.64 15.10
C VAL A 182 1.38 5.13 15.10
N PRO A 183 2.17 6.09 15.63
CA PRO A 183 1.81 7.51 15.59
C PRO A 183 1.81 8.07 14.16
N GLY A 184 2.75 7.63 13.30
CA GLY A 184 2.78 8.01 11.90
C GLY A 184 1.49 7.62 11.17
N SER A 185 0.94 6.44 11.48
CA SER A 185 -0.29 5.95 10.87
C SER A 185 -1.51 6.80 11.24
N TYR A 186 -1.61 7.23 12.49
CA TYR A 186 -2.67 8.12 12.96
C TYR A 186 -2.63 9.47 12.24
N VAL A 187 -1.44 10.08 12.14
CA VAL A 187 -1.26 11.34 11.44
C VAL A 187 -1.70 11.21 9.99
N MET A 188 -1.24 10.18 9.27
CA MET A 188 -1.62 9.93 7.88
C MET A 188 -3.13 9.73 7.71
N TYR A 189 -3.77 8.96 8.60
CA TYR A 189 -5.21 8.75 8.56
C TYR A 189 -6.01 10.05 8.71
N THR A 190 -5.63 10.90 9.66
CA THR A 190 -6.29 12.19 9.85
C THR A 190 -6.09 13.12 8.65
N HIS A 191 -4.93 13.07 7.99
CA HIS A 191 -4.70 13.80 6.74
C HIS A 191 -5.63 13.33 5.62
N MET A 192 -5.84 12.02 5.46
CA MET A 192 -6.77 11.48 4.45
C MET A 192 -8.23 11.89 4.73
N LEU A 193 -8.65 11.92 6.00
CA LEU A 193 -9.97 12.45 6.38
C LEU A 193 -10.15 13.93 5.99
N LYS A 194 -9.11 14.75 6.18
CA LYS A 194 -9.11 16.15 5.73
C LYS A 194 -9.20 16.25 4.21
N GLN A 195 -8.47 15.40 3.47
CA GLN A 195 -8.53 15.35 2.01
C GLN A 195 -9.93 14.98 1.51
N ARG A 196 -10.56 13.96 2.10
CA ARG A 196 -11.95 13.57 1.80
C ARG A 196 -12.92 14.72 2.01
N ARG A 197 -12.87 15.39 3.18
CA ARG A 197 -13.74 16.54 3.47
C ARG A 197 -13.57 17.66 2.43
N LYS A 198 -12.33 17.94 2.02
CA LYS A 198 -12.03 18.93 0.99
C LYS A 198 -12.64 18.55 -0.36
N GLU A 199 -12.57 17.27 -0.73
CA GLU A 199 -13.11 16.81 -2.01
C GLU A 199 -14.64 16.82 -2.04
N ASN A 200 -15.29 16.39 -0.96
CA ASN A 200 -16.76 16.45 -0.84
C ASN A 200 -17.27 17.89 -0.97
N LYS A 201 -16.60 18.87 -0.35
CA LYS A 201 -16.94 20.29 -0.49
C LYS A 201 -16.86 20.78 -1.94
N LYS A 202 -15.84 20.35 -2.68
CA LYS A 202 -15.70 20.70 -4.11
C LYS A 202 -16.79 20.08 -4.97
N GLN A 203 -17.24 18.86 -4.64
CA GLN A 203 -18.34 18.21 -5.34
C GLN A 203 -19.66 18.94 -5.10
N ALA A 204 -19.98 19.30 -3.84
CA ALA A 204 -21.17 20.08 -3.50
C ALA A 204 -21.22 21.41 -4.27
N ALA A 205 -20.13 22.18 -4.25
CA ALA A 205 -20.04 23.45 -4.98
C ALA A 205 -20.10 23.32 -6.52
N LYS A 206 -19.81 22.14 -7.08
CA LYS A 206 -19.99 21.88 -8.53
C LYS A 206 -21.43 21.56 -8.88
N THR A 207 -22.18 20.94 -7.97
CA THR A 207 -23.61 20.66 -8.13
C THR A 207 -24.42 21.95 -8.06
N GLU A 208 -24.16 22.80 -7.06
CA GLU A 208 -24.81 24.11 -6.89
C GLU A 208 -24.58 25.08 -8.07
N LYS A 209 -23.51 24.88 -8.87
CA LYS A 209 -23.24 25.70 -10.07
C LYS A 209 -23.91 25.18 -11.35
N LYS A 210 -24.48 23.98 -11.31
CA LYS A 210 -25.19 23.35 -12.43
C LYS A 210 -26.70 23.49 -12.32
N GLU A 211 -27.20 23.84 -11.14
CA GLU A 211 -28.58 24.25 -10.86
C GLU A 211 -28.73 25.76 -11.06
#